data_AF-A0A0Q4S9Z3-F1
#
_entry.id   AF-A0A0Q4S9Z3-F1
#
_cell.length_a   1.000
_cell.length_b   1.000
_cell.length_c   1.000
_cell.angle_alpha   90.00
_cell.angle_beta   90.00
_cell.angle_gamma   90.00
#
_symmetry.space_group_name_H-M   'P 1'
#
loop_
_entity.id
_entity.type
_entity.pdbx_description
1 polymer ?
#
loop_
_entity_poly.entity_id
_entity_poly.type
_entity_poly.pdbx_seq_one_letter_code
_entity_poly.pdbx_strand_id
1 'polypeptide(L)'
;MRITAFFLFFSLSGFSQVYYCSYSGGSCDANMINPTTTAIQVIGQVCNTLNIPAIPVYQSGVSDACAFADAYGNRCITYNADFLGYLHQNNFWGPISVLAHEVGHHYSMHSSWYGSFIHPWTRELQADYVSGYVLYKLGCPSLNDAHAAFSLLFSYTGTSTHPDTPTRMDALAQGYIRASQGF
;
A
#
# COMPACT_ATOMS: atom_id res chain seq x y z
N MET A 1 50.00 15.17 37.60
CA MET A 1 48.74 14.41 37.47
C MET A 1 47.92 15.06 36.36
N ARG A 2 47.99 14.54 35.13
CA ARG A 2 47.25 15.08 33.97
C ARG A 2 46.00 14.22 33.78
N ILE A 3 44.82 14.83 33.91
CA ILE A 3 43.54 14.15 33.68
C ILE A 3 43.23 14.31 32.19
N THR A 4 43.38 13.23 31.43
CA THR A 4 43.00 13.17 30.03
C THR A 4 41.49 12.94 29.97
N ALA A 5 40.72 13.97 29.58
CA ALA A 5 39.29 13.84 29.35
C ALA A 5 39.04 13.02 28.08
N PHE A 6 38.51 11.81 28.25
CA PHE A 6 38.09 10.93 27.17
C PHE A 6 36.71 11.40 26.68
N PHE A 7 36.67 12.17 25.60
CA PHE A 7 35.41 12.50 24.93
C PHE A 7 34.96 11.29 24.10
N LEU A 8 34.03 10.51 24.66
CA LEU A 8 33.25 9.52 23.93
C LEU A 8 32.29 10.25 22.99
N PHE A 9 32.66 10.35 21.72
CA PHE A 9 31.73 10.69 20.65
C PHE A 9 30.79 9.50 20.44
N PHE A 10 29.61 9.54 21.05
CA PHE A 10 28.48 8.72 20.60
C PHE A 10 27.96 9.32 19.30
N SER A 11 28.27 8.67 18.18
CA SER A 11 27.54 8.92 16.94
C SER A 11 26.10 8.48 17.15
N LEU A 12 25.18 9.45 17.22
CA LEU A 12 23.76 9.20 17.05
C LEU A 12 23.54 8.80 15.59
N SER A 13 23.72 7.53 15.27
CA SER A 13 23.06 6.93 14.11
C SER A 13 21.57 6.94 14.42
N GLY A 14 20.88 7.99 13.99
CA GLY A 14 19.43 8.04 14.00
C GLY A 14 18.92 6.84 13.22
N PHE A 15 18.36 5.86 13.92
CA PHE A 15 17.59 4.81 13.29
C PHE A 15 16.36 5.50 12.69
N SER A 16 16.42 5.80 11.39
CA SER A 16 15.22 6.14 10.64
C SER A 16 14.36 4.88 10.62
N GLN A 17 13.27 4.86 11.41
CA GLN A 17 12.29 3.79 11.35
C GLN A 17 11.59 3.89 10.00
N VAL A 18 11.92 2.96 9.09
CA VAL A 18 11.20 2.81 7.83
C VAL A 18 9.82 2.23 8.15
N TYR A 19 8.77 3.03 7.99
CA TYR A 19 7.39 2.58 8.12
C TYR A 19 6.91 2.08 6.75
N TYR A 20 6.69 0.78 6.63
CA TYR A 20 6.31 0.15 5.36
C TYR A 20 5.21 -0.91 5.53
N CYS A 21 4.43 -1.11 4.48
CA CYS A 21 3.55 -2.26 4.32
C CYS A 21 3.80 -2.90 2.95
N SER A 22 4.02 -4.22 2.90
CA SER A 22 4.00 -4.99 1.66
C SER A 22 2.69 -5.75 1.58
N TYR A 23 1.99 -5.63 0.45
CA TYR A 23 0.62 -6.05 0.20
C TYR A 23 0.26 -7.49 0.65
N SER A 24 1.25 -8.39 0.58
CA SER A 24 1.18 -9.81 0.96
C SER A 24 2.25 -10.21 1.99
N GLY A 25 3.06 -9.25 2.46
CA GLY A 25 4.18 -9.45 3.38
C GLY A 25 5.52 -9.72 2.67
N GLY A 26 6.45 -8.76 2.77
CA GLY A 26 7.72 -8.76 2.04
C GLY A 26 8.55 -7.49 2.24
N SER A 27 9.70 -7.41 1.56
CA SER A 27 10.53 -6.18 1.51
C SER A 27 9.91 -5.13 0.57
N CYS A 28 10.23 -3.86 0.79
CA CYS A 28 9.63 -2.71 0.12
C CYS A 28 10.60 -1.88 -0.74
N ASP A 29 11.90 -2.03 -0.49
CA ASP A 29 12.99 -1.33 -1.17
C ASP A 29 13.91 -2.35 -1.82
N ALA A 30 13.64 -2.68 -3.08
CA ALA A 30 14.48 -3.58 -3.86
C ALA A 30 14.68 -3.01 -5.28
N ASN A 31 15.71 -2.18 -5.46
CA ASN A 31 16.11 -1.63 -6.77
C ASN A 31 14.97 -0.91 -7.50
N MET A 32 14.57 0.26 -6.98
CA MET A 32 13.57 1.11 -7.63
C MET A 32 14.05 1.56 -9.00
N ILE A 33 13.28 1.23 -10.04
CA ILE A 33 13.48 1.67 -11.41
C ILE A 33 12.27 2.48 -11.90
N ASN A 34 12.42 3.09 -13.07
CA ASN A 34 11.35 3.88 -13.67
C ASN A 34 10.06 3.04 -13.79
N PRO A 35 8.92 3.56 -13.32
CA PRO A 35 7.63 2.88 -13.47
C PRO A 35 7.18 2.89 -14.93
N THR A 36 6.20 2.05 -15.22
CA THR A 36 5.46 2.11 -16.50
C THR A 36 4.55 3.33 -16.55
N THR A 37 4.27 3.83 -17.76
CA THR A 37 3.29 4.92 -17.96
C THR A 37 1.90 4.55 -17.41
N THR A 38 1.49 3.29 -17.56
CA THR A 38 0.23 2.78 -17.02
C THR A 38 0.17 2.90 -15.49
N ALA A 39 1.23 2.50 -14.78
CA ALA A 39 1.27 2.61 -13.32
C ALA A 39 1.18 4.07 -12.84
N ILE A 40 1.88 4.99 -13.51
CA ILE A 40 1.79 6.43 -13.22
C ILE A 40 0.35 6.93 -13.41
N GLN A 41 -0.30 6.55 -14.53
CA GLN A 41 -1.66 6.98 -14.83
C GLN A 41 -2.67 6.44 -13.80
N VAL A 42 -2.57 5.17 -13.44
CA VAL A 42 -3.46 4.55 -12.45
C VAL A 42 -3.29 5.22 -11.09
N ILE A 43 -2.06 5.36 -10.58
CA ILE A 43 -1.81 6.05 -9.30
C ILE A 43 -2.32 7.50 -9.35
N GLY A 44 -2.11 8.21 -10.46
CA GLY A 44 -2.64 9.55 -10.66
C GLY A 44 -4.16 9.60 -10.55
N GLN A 45 -4.88 8.67 -11.20
CA GLN A 45 -6.34 8.56 -11.12
C GLN A 45 -6.84 8.23 -9.71
N VAL A 46 -6.16 7.32 -9.02
CA VAL A 46 -6.46 6.93 -7.63
C VAL A 46 -6.26 8.13 -6.69
N CYS A 47 -5.11 8.80 -6.76
CA CYS A 47 -4.82 9.99 -5.94
C CYS A 47 -5.82 11.13 -6.20
N ASN A 48 -6.17 11.36 -7.48
CA ASN A 48 -7.17 12.37 -7.85
C ASN A 48 -8.56 12.03 -7.31
N THR A 49 -8.95 10.76 -7.33
CA THR A 49 -10.22 10.28 -6.76
C THR A 49 -10.32 10.60 -5.26
N LEU A 50 -9.19 10.49 -4.54
CA LEU A 50 -9.10 10.77 -3.11
C LEU A 50 -8.76 12.24 -2.78
N ASN A 51 -8.59 13.08 -3.81
CA ASN A 51 -8.17 14.48 -3.67
C ASN A 51 -6.88 14.65 -2.85
N ILE A 52 -5.88 13.79 -3.11
CA ILE A 52 -4.56 13.88 -2.49
C ILE A 52 -3.47 14.15 -3.53
N PRO A 53 -2.32 14.75 -3.14
CA PRO A 53 -1.19 14.91 -4.05
C PRO A 53 -0.69 13.55 -4.55
N ALA A 54 -0.33 13.51 -5.84
CA ALA A 54 0.21 12.31 -6.47
C ALA A 54 1.38 11.73 -5.67
N ILE A 55 1.38 10.41 -5.52
CA ILE A 55 2.43 9.67 -4.81
C ILE A 55 3.40 9.09 -5.85
N PRO A 56 4.71 9.32 -5.71
CA PRO A 56 5.71 8.66 -6.55
C PRO A 56 5.57 7.14 -6.53
N VAL A 57 5.58 6.54 -7.73
CA VAL A 57 5.49 5.10 -7.94
C VAL A 57 6.72 4.60 -8.68
N TYR A 58 7.22 3.43 -8.30
CA TYR A 58 8.41 2.83 -8.88
C TYR A 58 8.17 1.35 -9.16
N GLN A 59 8.72 0.86 -10.26
CA GLN A 59 8.83 -0.58 -10.44
C GLN A 59 10.01 -1.10 -9.60
N SER A 60 9.88 -2.29 -9.03
CA SER A 60 10.81 -2.83 -8.04
C SER A 60 10.81 -4.35 -8.06
N GLY A 61 11.87 -4.97 -7.54
CA GLY A 61 12.02 -6.43 -7.41
C GLY A 61 11.31 -7.03 -6.19
N VAL A 62 10.37 -6.31 -5.58
CA VAL A 62 9.53 -6.80 -4.48
C VAL A 62 8.67 -7.99 -4.93
N SER A 63 8.08 -8.75 -4.03
CA SER A 63 7.19 -9.87 -4.40
C SER A 63 5.86 -9.39 -5.00
N ASP A 64 5.42 -8.20 -4.59
CA ASP A 64 4.06 -7.71 -4.78
C ASP A 64 4.01 -6.19 -5.01
N ALA A 65 3.31 -5.43 -4.17
CA ALA A 65 3.37 -3.98 -4.11
C ALA A 65 3.55 -3.53 -2.65
N CYS A 66 4.07 -2.32 -2.46
CA CYS A 66 4.31 -1.79 -1.14
C CYS A 66 4.17 -0.27 -1.07
N ALA A 67 3.59 0.21 0.02
CA ALA A 67 3.58 1.60 0.45
C ALA A 67 4.55 1.82 1.61
N PHE A 68 5.43 2.82 1.48
CA PHE A 68 6.39 3.18 2.53
C PHE A 68 6.75 4.67 2.49
N ALA A 69 7.32 5.16 3.57
CA ALA A 69 8.00 6.45 3.59
C ALA A 69 9.52 6.24 3.60
N ASP A 70 10.24 7.00 2.78
CA ASP A 70 11.71 6.99 2.80
C ASP A 70 12.27 7.62 4.09
N ALA A 71 13.60 7.61 4.23
CA ALA A 71 14.25 8.15 5.42
C ALA A 71 14.02 9.65 5.66
N TYR A 72 13.51 10.37 4.66
CA TYR A 72 13.19 11.80 4.69
C TYR A 72 11.69 12.07 4.84
N GLY A 73 10.87 11.01 4.94
CA GLY A 73 9.42 11.11 5.07
C GLY A 73 8.69 11.28 3.73
N ASN A 74 9.37 11.09 2.59
CA ASN A 74 8.72 11.13 1.29
C ASN A 74 7.93 9.83 1.07
N ARG A 75 6.67 9.98 0.67
CA ARG A 75 5.78 8.85 0.35
C ARG A 75 6.21 8.20 -0.95
N CYS A 76 6.30 6.88 -0.95
CA CYS A 76 6.65 6.08 -2.11
C CYS A 76 5.73 4.85 -2.21
N ILE A 77 5.48 4.43 -3.45
CA ILE A 77 4.87 3.14 -3.77
C ILE A 77 5.83 2.37 -4.66
N THR A 78 6.06 1.10 -4.35
CA THR A 78 6.79 0.16 -5.21
C THR A 78 5.87 -0.95 -5.68
N TYR A 79 6.11 -1.49 -6.87
CA TYR A 79 5.37 -2.64 -7.38
C TYR A 79 6.24 -3.55 -8.23
N ASN A 80 5.90 -4.84 -8.24
CA ASN A 80 6.43 -5.83 -9.16
C ASN A 80 5.56 -5.88 -10.42
N ALA A 81 6.18 -5.64 -11.58
CA ALA A 81 5.48 -5.60 -12.86
C ALA A 81 4.92 -6.96 -13.30
N ASP A 82 5.61 -8.06 -12.99
CA ASP A 82 5.15 -9.41 -13.32
C ASP A 82 3.93 -9.77 -12.45
N PHE A 83 3.95 -9.40 -11.18
CA PHE A 83 2.81 -9.57 -10.28
C PHE A 83 1.57 -8.81 -10.76
N LEU A 84 1.69 -7.51 -11.04
CA LEU A 84 0.57 -6.72 -11.55
C LEU A 84 0.13 -7.19 -12.95
N GLY A 85 1.07 -7.62 -13.80
CA GLY A 85 0.78 -8.18 -15.11
C GLY A 85 -0.02 -9.48 -15.02
N TYR A 86 0.32 -10.36 -14.07
CA TYR A 86 -0.42 -11.58 -13.81
C TYR A 86 -1.84 -11.30 -13.33
N LEU A 87 -2.03 -10.36 -12.40
CA LEU A 87 -3.37 -9.92 -11.98
C LEU A 87 -4.18 -9.41 -13.18
N HIS A 88 -3.57 -8.56 -14.02
CA HIS A 88 -4.23 -7.96 -15.18
C HIS A 88 -4.74 -9.00 -16.18
N GLN A 89 -3.97 -10.08 -16.42
CA GLN A 89 -4.39 -11.16 -17.32
C GLN A 89 -5.65 -11.89 -16.84
N ASN A 90 -5.88 -11.92 -15.52
CA ASN A 90 -7.06 -12.56 -14.93
C ASN A 90 -8.23 -11.59 -14.83
N ASN A 91 -7.98 -10.34 -14.44
CA ASN A 91 -8.98 -9.28 -14.38
C ASN A 91 -8.32 -7.89 -14.44
N PHE A 92 -8.85 -7.01 -15.28
CA PHE A 92 -8.38 -5.62 -15.43
C PHE A 92 -8.31 -4.85 -14.11
N TRP A 93 -9.27 -5.07 -13.20
CA TRP A 93 -9.39 -4.37 -11.92
C TRP A 93 -8.47 -4.90 -10.83
N GLY A 94 -7.88 -6.09 -11.02
CA GLY A 94 -6.93 -6.69 -10.09
C GLY A 94 -5.75 -5.77 -9.74
N PRO A 95 -4.92 -5.33 -10.71
CA PRO A 95 -3.79 -4.45 -10.42
C PRO A 95 -4.21 -3.06 -9.90
N ILE A 96 -5.37 -2.55 -10.33
CA ILE A 96 -5.90 -1.26 -9.85
C ILE A 96 -6.28 -1.37 -8.37
N SER A 97 -6.89 -2.49 -7.97
CA SER A 97 -7.27 -2.77 -6.58
C SER A 97 -6.06 -2.79 -5.65
N VAL A 98 -4.97 -3.43 -6.07
CA VAL A 98 -3.69 -3.44 -5.33
C VAL A 98 -3.12 -2.01 -5.21
N LEU A 99 -2.99 -1.29 -6.32
CA LEU A 99 -2.41 0.05 -6.28
C LEU A 99 -3.27 1.04 -5.48
N ALA A 100 -4.60 0.90 -5.54
CA ALA A 100 -5.51 1.70 -4.73
C ALA A 100 -5.40 1.39 -3.23
N HIS A 101 -5.15 0.12 -2.87
CA HIS A 101 -4.84 -0.28 -1.50
C HIS A 101 -3.53 0.38 -1.00
N GLU A 102 -2.46 0.38 -1.80
CA GLU A 102 -1.19 1.04 -1.42
C GLU A 102 -1.35 2.56 -1.25
N VAL A 103 -2.15 3.21 -2.11
CA VAL A 103 -2.53 4.61 -1.89
C VAL A 103 -3.37 4.77 -0.63
N GLY A 104 -4.23 3.81 -0.30
CA GLY A 104 -5.01 3.76 0.94
C GLY A 104 -4.15 3.80 2.21
N HIS A 105 -3.00 3.11 2.21
CA HIS A 105 -2.04 3.22 3.31
C HIS A 105 -1.51 4.64 3.49
N HIS A 106 -1.17 5.32 2.39
CA HIS A 106 -0.72 6.71 2.44
C HIS A 106 -1.83 7.70 2.82
N TYR A 107 -3.04 7.48 2.30
CA TYR A 107 -4.23 8.29 2.59
C TYR A 107 -4.56 8.27 4.09
N SER A 108 -4.48 7.08 4.71
CA SER A 108 -4.75 6.88 6.14
C SER A 108 -3.53 7.08 7.04
N MET A 109 -2.43 7.62 6.50
CA MET A 109 -1.18 7.92 7.23
C MET A 109 -0.53 6.69 7.90
N HIS A 110 -0.74 5.49 7.35
CA HIS A 110 -0.20 4.23 7.90
C HIS A 110 1.32 4.17 7.84
N SER A 111 1.94 4.79 6.84
CA SER A 111 3.40 4.84 6.62
C SER A 111 4.06 5.98 7.40
N SER A 112 3.53 6.36 8.56
CA SER A 112 4.03 7.45 9.40
C SER A 112 4.26 6.99 10.84
N TRP A 113 4.93 7.84 11.64
CA TRP A 113 5.07 7.64 13.08
C TRP A 113 3.70 7.39 13.77
N TYR A 114 2.65 8.11 13.35
CA TYR A 114 1.32 7.88 13.92
C TYR A 114 0.76 6.51 13.53
N GLY A 115 0.98 6.11 12.27
CA GLY A 115 0.56 4.82 11.73
C GLY A 115 1.19 3.62 12.44
N SER A 116 2.37 3.77 13.09
CA SER A 116 2.98 2.66 13.84
C SER A 116 2.22 2.29 15.12
N PHE A 117 1.35 3.17 15.62
CA PHE A 117 0.49 2.87 16.77
C PHE A 117 -0.85 2.24 16.37
N ILE A 118 -1.17 2.20 15.09
CA ILE A 118 -2.39 1.56 14.58
C ILE A 118 -2.11 0.07 14.39
N HIS A 119 -3.02 -0.76 14.92
CA HIS A 119 -2.91 -2.22 14.80
C HIS A 119 -2.81 -2.63 13.33
N PRO A 120 -1.90 -3.55 12.94
CA PRO A 120 -1.67 -3.92 11.53
C PRO A 120 -2.95 -4.28 10.78
N TRP A 121 -3.82 -5.11 11.37
CA TRP A 121 -5.09 -5.47 10.75
C TRP A 121 -5.99 -4.27 10.49
N THR A 122 -6.04 -3.30 11.40
CA THR A 122 -6.83 -2.08 11.19
C THR A 122 -6.31 -1.30 10.00
N ARG A 123 -4.98 -1.25 9.81
CA ARG A 123 -4.36 -0.58 8.66
C ARG A 123 -4.74 -1.26 7.34
N GLU A 124 -4.67 -2.58 7.29
CA GLU A 124 -5.06 -3.37 6.11
C GLU A 124 -6.53 -3.15 5.74
N LEU A 125 -7.44 -3.26 6.72
CA LEU A 125 -8.87 -3.11 6.46
C LEU A 125 -9.24 -1.68 6.05
N GLN A 126 -8.57 -0.67 6.60
CA GLN A 126 -8.73 0.72 6.16
C GLN A 126 -8.22 0.92 4.73
N ALA A 127 -7.10 0.31 4.35
CA ALA A 127 -6.58 0.36 2.99
C ALA A 127 -7.48 -0.38 1.99
N ASP A 128 -8.00 -1.55 2.35
CA ASP A 128 -8.97 -2.31 1.53
C ASP A 128 -10.28 -1.54 1.34
N TYR A 129 -10.79 -0.89 2.39
CA TYR A 129 -11.94 0.00 2.30
C TYR A 129 -11.70 1.14 1.30
N VAL A 130 -10.55 1.82 1.39
CA VAL A 130 -10.19 2.88 0.44
C VAL A 130 -10.07 2.32 -0.98
N SER A 131 -9.49 1.14 -1.15
CA SER A 131 -9.40 0.48 -2.45
C SER A 131 -10.79 0.25 -3.06
N GLY A 132 -11.72 -0.34 -2.31
CA GLY A 132 -13.10 -0.56 -2.76
C GLY A 132 -13.82 0.74 -3.13
N TYR A 133 -13.64 1.79 -2.31
CA TYR A 133 -14.18 3.11 -2.59
C TYR A 133 -13.70 3.65 -3.94
N VAL A 134 -12.38 3.64 -4.16
CA VAL A 134 -11.77 4.15 -5.38
C VAL A 134 -12.19 3.34 -6.60
N LEU A 135 -12.20 2.00 -6.50
CA LEU A 135 -12.60 1.13 -7.60
C LEU A 135 -13.99 1.47 -8.12
N TYR A 136 -14.97 1.66 -7.22
CA TYR A 136 -16.30 2.10 -7.64
C TYR A 136 -16.27 3.45 -8.35
N LYS A 137 -15.56 4.44 -7.77
CA LYS A 137 -15.48 5.81 -8.34
C LYS A 137 -14.79 5.83 -9.72
N LEU A 138 -13.89 4.89 -9.99
CA LEU A 138 -13.26 4.71 -11.29
C LEU A 138 -14.12 3.92 -12.30
N GLY A 139 -15.29 3.43 -11.89
CA GLY A 139 -16.24 2.74 -12.77
C GLY A 139 -16.10 1.23 -12.80
N CYS A 140 -15.54 0.61 -11.76
CA CYS A 140 -15.55 -0.84 -11.61
C CYS A 140 -17.00 -1.35 -11.68
N PRO A 141 -17.31 -2.33 -12.56
CA PRO A 141 -18.69 -2.64 -12.89
C PRO A 141 -19.38 -3.55 -11.87
N SER A 142 -18.62 -4.31 -11.07
CA SER A 142 -19.17 -5.23 -10.09
C SER A 142 -18.26 -5.42 -8.88
N LEU A 143 -18.85 -5.86 -7.76
CA LEU A 143 -18.08 -6.23 -6.57
C LEU A 143 -17.16 -7.45 -6.83
N ASN A 144 -17.58 -8.36 -7.71
CA ASN A 144 -16.74 -9.50 -8.11
C ASN A 144 -15.46 -9.04 -8.82
N ASP A 145 -15.55 -8.03 -9.69
CA ASP A 145 -14.38 -7.43 -10.33
C ASP A 145 -13.49 -6.71 -9.31
N ALA A 146 -14.10 -6.00 -8.35
CA ALA A 146 -13.36 -5.32 -7.30
C ALA A 146 -12.58 -6.30 -6.38
N HIS A 147 -13.11 -7.51 -6.19
CA HIS A 147 -12.47 -8.58 -5.43
C HIS A 147 -11.44 -9.40 -6.22
N ALA A 148 -11.23 -9.13 -7.51
CA ALA A 148 -10.43 -10.02 -8.37
C ALA A 148 -8.97 -10.19 -7.92
N ALA A 149 -8.38 -9.22 -7.22
CA ALA A 149 -7.04 -9.36 -6.64
C ALA A 149 -6.96 -10.45 -5.56
N PHE A 150 -8.05 -10.68 -4.81
CA PHE A 150 -8.09 -11.65 -3.71
C PHE A 150 -8.19 -13.10 -4.19
N SER A 151 -8.67 -13.35 -5.42
CA SER A 151 -8.77 -14.70 -5.98
C SER A 151 -7.41 -15.40 -6.10
N LEU A 152 -6.32 -14.63 -6.12
CA LEU A 152 -4.96 -15.14 -6.33
C LEU A 152 -4.10 -15.12 -5.06
N LEU A 153 -4.54 -14.41 -4.02
CA LEU A 153 -3.84 -14.27 -2.73
C LEU A 153 -4.73 -14.73 -1.57
N PHE A 154 -5.62 -15.68 -1.84
CA PHE A 154 -6.63 -16.12 -0.91
C PHE A 154 -6.03 -16.93 0.25
N SER A 155 -6.33 -16.54 1.48
CA SER A 155 -6.02 -17.27 2.70
C SER A 155 -7.20 -17.21 3.67
N TYR A 156 -7.64 -18.38 4.17
CA TYR A 156 -8.63 -18.46 5.26
C TYR A 156 -8.04 -18.20 6.65
N THR A 157 -6.71 -18.07 6.75
CA THR A 157 -6.01 -17.84 8.01
C THR A 157 -5.25 -16.52 7.96
N GLY A 158 -5.61 -15.61 8.86
CA GLY A 158 -4.83 -14.39 9.08
C GLY A 158 -3.45 -14.68 9.66
N THR A 159 -2.57 -13.69 9.54
CA THR A 159 -1.23 -13.65 10.13
C THR A 159 -1.16 -12.55 11.19
N SER A 160 0.00 -12.37 11.82
CA SER A 160 0.21 -11.26 12.76
C SER A 160 0.06 -9.88 12.11
N THR A 161 0.29 -9.76 10.81
CA THR A 161 0.28 -8.48 10.08
C THR A 161 -0.94 -8.31 9.18
N HIS A 162 -1.46 -9.40 8.59
CA HIS A 162 -2.56 -9.36 7.63
C HIS A 162 -3.76 -10.18 8.11
N PRO A 163 -4.99 -9.63 8.06
CA PRO A 163 -6.22 -10.40 8.31
C PRO A 163 -6.40 -11.52 7.27
N ASP A 164 -7.34 -12.43 7.55
CA ASP A 164 -7.81 -13.39 6.54
C ASP A 164 -8.49 -12.70 5.36
N THR A 165 -8.50 -13.37 4.21
CA THR A 165 -9.04 -12.82 2.96
C THR A 165 -10.53 -12.47 3.04
N PRO A 166 -11.43 -13.29 3.64
CA PRO A 166 -12.83 -12.91 3.82
C PRO A 166 -12.99 -11.55 4.53
N THR A 167 -12.29 -11.33 5.64
CA THR A 167 -12.37 -10.07 6.39
C THR A 167 -11.89 -8.88 5.54
N ARG A 168 -10.83 -9.05 4.75
CA ARG A 168 -10.32 -8.03 3.81
C ARG A 168 -11.31 -7.74 2.67
N MET A 169 -11.91 -8.78 2.09
CA MET A 169 -12.94 -8.66 1.06
C MET A 169 -14.18 -7.90 1.58
N ASP A 170 -14.58 -8.15 2.83
CA ASP A 170 -15.70 -7.43 3.45
C ASP A 170 -15.40 -5.93 3.62
N ALA A 171 -14.18 -5.57 4.05
CA ALA A 171 -13.77 -4.17 4.15
C ALA A 171 -13.77 -3.47 2.77
N LEU A 172 -13.25 -4.14 1.73
CA LEU A 172 -13.33 -3.65 0.36
C LEU A 172 -14.79 -3.43 -0.07
N ALA A 173 -15.65 -4.41 0.18
CA ALA A 173 -17.06 -4.33 -0.19
C ALA A 173 -17.77 -3.16 0.48
N GLN A 174 -17.46 -2.89 1.76
CA GLN A 174 -18.00 -1.74 2.47
C GLN A 174 -17.60 -0.41 1.81
N GLY A 175 -16.34 -0.26 1.39
CA GLY A 175 -15.87 0.94 0.69
C GLY A 175 -16.55 1.12 -0.67
N TYR A 176 -16.65 0.04 -1.44
CA TYR A 176 -17.33 0.02 -2.73
C TYR A 176 -18.81 0.41 -2.62
N ILE A 177 -19.53 -0.18 -1.66
CA ILE A 177 -20.94 0.12 -1.38
C ILE A 177 -21.10 1.55 -0.87
N ARG A 178 -20.16 2.06 -0.06
CA ARG A 178 -20.22 3.45 0.40
C ARG A 178 -20.18 4.42 -0.77
N ALA A 179 -19.23 4.23 -1.68
CA ALA A 179 -19.06 5.09 -2.85
C ALA A 179 -20.30 5.04 -3.76
N SER A 180 -20.96 3.88 -3.87
CA SER A 180 -22.19 3.73 -4.67
C SER A 180 -23.41 4.45 -4.11
N GLN A 181 -23.36 4.81 -2.82
CA GLN A 181 -24.39 5.60 -2.16
C GLN A 181 -24.14 7.11 -2.28
N GLY A 182 -23.10 7.55 -3.01
CA GLY A 182 -22.81 8.96 -3.26
C GLY A 182 -22.06 9.68 -2.13
N PHE A 183 -21.46 8.93 -1.22
CA PHE A 183 -20.61 9.45 -0.14
C PHE A 183 -19.12 9.27 -0.43
#